data_AF-A0A5B6V0C4-F1
#
_entry.id   AF-A0A5B6V0C4-F1
#
_cell.length_a   1.000
_cell.length_b   1.000
_cell.length_c   1.000
_cell.angle_alpha   90.00
_cell.angle_beta   90.00
_cell.angle_gamma   90.00
#
_symmetry.space_group_name_H-M   'P 1'
#
loop_
_entity.id
_entity.type
_entity.pdbx_description
1 polymer ?
#
loop_
_entity_poly.entity_id
_entity_poly.type
_entity_poly.pdbx_seq_one_letter_code
_entity_poly.pdbx_strand_id
1 'polypeptide(L)'
;MDRAFQRTKVLTDHLLQSPPSSSFQTPSLSSNACLNYSPPELSEKYAFDINDMRKLMDGHDLEERDRLFGMITQNKVFNPRVRGGKVFVSPDYNQSMEQQREMTWKRIEYLFERGVFQGWLTGEGEEVEMRRGGAIQFFGTKHHHDKWLRDTENYLIKGCFAMTELGHGSNVRGIETITTYDSNTGEFVINTPCESAQKYWIGGAANHATHTIVFSQLNINGTNQGVHALIAQIRDADGNRFAAFLAPLTAGRVNIAVNAVYQSKVGLAIAIRYALTRRAFSLKPKEPEVLLLDYPSHQRRLLPLLAKTNVAKLVEDKD
;
A
#
# COMPACT_ATOMS: atom_id res chain seq x y z
N MET A 1 -26.36 21.73 -35.48
CA MET A 1 -25.28 22.66 -35.10
C MET A 1 -24.32 21.92 -34.20
N ASP A 2 -23.03 21.92 -34.52
CA ASP A 2 -22.06 20.98 -33.97
C ASP A 2 -21.58 21.37 -32.55
N ARG A 3 -21.56 20.40 -31.64
CA ARG A 3 -21.08 20.55 -30.25
C ARG A 3 -19.59 20.89 -30.18
N ALA A 4 -18.80 20.49 -31.18
CA ALA A 4 -17.38 20.86 -31.25
C ALA A 4 -17.22 22.39 -31.38
N PHE A 5 -17.93 23.00 -32.33
CA PHE A 5 -17.89 24.44 -32.62
C PHE A 5 -18.18 25.31 -31.39
N GLN A 6 -19.15 24.89 -30.57
CA GLN A 6 -19.56 25.66 -29.39
C GLN A 6 -18.48 25.68 -28.29
N ARG A 7 -17.73 24.59 -28.13
CA ARG A 7 -16.61 24.51 -27.17
C ARG A 7 -15.40 25.30 -27.64
N THR A 8 -15.05 25.20 -28.93
CA THR A 8 -13.96 25.99 -29.52
C THR A 8 -14.22 27.48 -29.35
N LYS A 9 -15.45 27.94 -29.64
CA LYS A 9 -15.82 29.35 -29.49
C LYS A 9 -15.63 29.86 -28.06
N VAL A 10 -16.13 29.13 -27.05
CA VAL A 10 -15.98 29.53 -25.63
C VAL A 10 -14.52 29.62 -25.20
N LEU A 11 -13.65 28.74 -25.70
CA LEU A 11 -12.20 28.79 -25.41
C LEU A 11 -11.53 29.96 -26.13
N THR A 12 -11.87 30.21 -27.40
CA THR A 12 -11.37 31.35 -28.16
C THR A 12 -11.76 32.69 -27.52
N ASP A 13 -13.02 32.84 -27.10
CA ASP A 13 -13.54 34.05 -26.46
C ASP A 13 -12.85 34.33 -25.10
N HIS A 14 -12.43 33.29 -24.36
CA HIS A 14 -11.64 33.43 -23.13
C HIS A 14 -10.17 33.78 -23.38
N LEU A 15 -9.55 33.23 -24.43
CA LEU A 15 -8.12 33.44 -24.71
C LEU A 15 -7.82 34.80 -25.36
N LEU A 16 -8.76 35.37 -26.12
CA LEU A 16 -8.53 36.59 -26.90
C LEU A 16 -8.91 37.90 -26.18
N GLN A 17 -9.42 37.85 -24.94
CA GLN A 17 -9.76 39.03 -24.11
C GLN A 17 -10.46 40.18 -24.86
N SER A 18 -11.45 39.87 -25.70
CA SER A 18 -12.27 40.90 -26.36
C SER A 18 -12.94 41.78 -25.29
N PRO A 19 -12.81 43.12 -25.33
CA PRO A 19 -13.42 43.99 -24.34
C PRO A 19 -14.95 43.88 -24.43
N PRO A 20 -15.66 43.82 -23.29
CA PRO A 20 -17.11 43.66 -23.30
C PRO A 20 -17.77 44.91 -23.90
N SER A 21 -18.74 44.70 -24.79
CA SER A 21 -19.66 45.76 -25.20
C SER A 21 -20.40 46.29 -23.98
N SER A 22 -20.35 47.62 -23.80
CA SER A 22 -20.80 48.30 -22.59
C SER A 22 -22.33 48.26 -22.44
N SER A 23 -22.83 47.29 -21.67
CA SER A 23 -24.19 47.33 -21.06
C SER A 23 -24.49 46.21 -20.06
N PHE A 24 -23.67 45.15 -19.96
CA PHE A 24 -23.87 44.11 -18.95
C PHE A 24 -23.17 44.45 -17.63
N GLN A 25 -23.96 44.63 -16.57
CA GLN A 25 -23.47 44.60 -15.20
C GLN A 25 -22.68 43.30 -14.99
N THR A 26 -21.42 43.40 -14.60
CA THR A 26 -20.64 42.23 -14.19
C THR A 26 -21.35 41.58 -13.00
N PRO A 27 -21.79 40.31 -13.10
CA PRO A 27 -22.24 39.57 -11.93
C PRO A 27 -21.06 39.54 -10.97
N SER A 28 -21.29 39.91 -9.70
CA SER A 28 -20.28 39.71 -8.68
C SER A 28 -19.87 38.24 -8.69
N LEU A 29 -18.56 37.98 -8.73
CA LEU A 29 -18.02 36.62 -8.69
C LEU A 29 -18.40 35.97 -7.35
N SER A 30 -19.55 35.29 -7.34
CA SER A 30 -20.02 34.55 -6.19
C SER A 30 -19.24 33.23 -6.09
N SER A 31 -18.91 32.83 -4.86
CA SER A 31 -18.35 31.51 -4.62
C SER A 31 -19.34 30.46 -5.10
N ASN A 32 -18.96 29.72 -6.14
CA ASN A 32 -19.75 28.58 -6.59
C ASN A 32 -19.80 27.56 -5.45
N ALA A 33 -21.00 27.07 -5.10
CA ALA A 33 -21.18 26.11 -4.00
C ALA A 33 -20.28 24.86 -4.14
N CYS A 34 -19.91 24.51 -5.38
CA CYS A 34 -18.93 23.49 -5.75
C CYS A 34 -17.51 23.66 -5.16
N LEU A 35 -17.17 24.82 -4.58
CA LEU A 35 -15.85 25.11 -3.99
C LEU A 35 -15.84 25.05 -2.45
N ASN A 36 -16.99 25.07 -1.79
CA ASN A 36 -17.10 24.92 -0.33
C ASN A 36 -17.38 23.45 0.03
N TYR A 37 -16.34 22.71 0.39
CA TYR A 37 -16.50 21.38 0.99
C TYR A 37 -16.99 21.51 2.44
N SER A 38 -18.30 21.29 2.65
CA SER A 38 -18.82 20.86 3.94
C SER A 38 -18.78 19.34 4.00
N PRO A 39 -18.13 18.72 5.00
CA PRO A 39 -18.21 17.28 5.19
C PRO A 39 -19.67 16.85 5.41
N PRO A 40 -20.21 15.86 4.66
CA PRO A 40 -21.58 15.39 4.84
C PRO A 40 -21.88 14.92 6.27
N GLU A 41 -20.86 14.51 7.02
CA GLU A 41 -21.01 14.04 8.40
C GLU A 41 -21.36 15.15 9.41
N LEU A 42 -21.33 16.42 9.01
CA LEU A 42 -21.79 17.54 9.83
C LEU A 42 -23.27 17.89 9.61
N SER A 43 -23.90 17.35 8.57
CA SER A 43 -25.29 17.67 8.17
C SER A 43 -26.22 16.47 8.16
N GLU A 44 -25.70 15.25 7.93
CA GLU A 44 -26.51 14.04 7.85
C GLU A 44 -26.85 13.45 9.22
N LYS A 45 -28.07 12.89 9.35
CA LYS A 45 -28.49 12.12 10.53
C LYS A 45 -28.32 10.63 10.26
N TYR A 46 -27.68 9.93 11.19
CA TYR A 46 -27.45 8.49 11.09
C TYR A 46 -28.54 7.69 11.81
N ALA A 47 -28.92 6.55 11.23
CA ALA A 47 -29.92 5.63 11.80
C ALA A 47 -29.34 4.62 12.80
N PHE A 48 -28.01 4.62 13.01
CA PHE A 48 -27.28 3.68 13.86
C PHE A 48 -26.06 4.38 14.49
N ASP A 49 -25.54 3.82 15.58
CA ASP A 49 -24.32 4.33 16.24
C ASP A 49 -23.06 3.97 15.43
N ILE A 50 -22.21 4.98 15.19
CA ILE A 50 -21.00 4.82 14.37
C ILE A 50 -19.93 4.01 15.11
N ASN A 51 -19.84 4.08 16.43
CA ASN A 51 -18.87 3.32 17.22
C ASN A 51 -19.24 1.84 17.22
N ASP A 52 -20.51 1.49 17.32
CA ASP A 52 -20.96 0.10 17.19
C ASP A 52 -20.75 -0.44 15.77
N MET A 53 -20.96 0.38 14.74
CA MET A 53 -20.57 0.01 13.38
C MET A 53 -19.05 -0.15 13.23
N ARG A 54 -18.21 0.64 13.93
CA ARG A 54 -16.75 0.42 13.98
C ARG A 54 -16.41 -0.89 14.67
N LYS A 55 -16.98 -1.21 15.84
CA LYS A 55 -16.78 -2.51 16.52
C LYS A 55 -17.10 -3.68 15.59
N LEU A 56 -18.20 -3.60 14.84
CA LEU A 56 -18.59 -4.62 13.86
C LEU A 56 -17.66 -4.72 12.65
N MET A 57 -17.18 -3.59 12.12
CA MET A 57 -16.47 -3.52 10.82
C MET A 57 -14.94 -3.50 10.90
N ASP A 58 -14.40 -3.16 12.08
CA ASP A 58 -12.98 -3.06 12.35
C ASP A 58 -12.53 -4.07 13.43
N GLY A 59 -13.45 -4.62 14.23
CA GLY A 59 -13.20 -5.72 15.15
C GLY A 59 -12.50 -5.29 16.44
N HIS A 60 -11.36 -5.92 16.71
CA HIS A 60 -10.53 -5.71 17.90
C HIS A 60 -9.58 -4.50 17.74
N ASP A 61 -8.87 -4.17 18.82
CA ASP A 61 -7.77 -3.20 18.88
C ASP A 61 -8.10 -1.78 18.38
N LEU A 62 -9.36 -1.35 18.52
CA LEU A 62 -9.80 -0.02 18.09
C LEU A 62 -9.00 1.12 18.74
N GLU A 63 -8.68 1.00 20.04
CA GLU A 63 -7.93 2.00 20.79
C GLU A 63 -6.46 2.10 20.33
N GLU A 64 -5.81 0.95 20.09
CA GLU A 64 -4.47 0.86 19.51
C GLU A 64 -4.42 1.46 18.09
N ARG A 65 -5.43 1.17 17.28
CA ARG A 65 -5.57 1.73 15.92
C ARG A 65 -5.77 3.24 15.96
N ASP A 66 -6.61 3.75 16.84
CA ASP A 66 -6.85 5.19 16.99
C ASP A 66 -5.61 5.90 17.59
N ARG A 67 -4.88 5.25 18.51
CA ARG A 67 -3.55 5.70 18.99
C ARG A 67 -2.56 5.84 17.84
N LEU A 68 -2.45 4.83 16.98
CA LEU A 68 -1.58 4.83 15.80
C LEU A 68 -1.96 5.93 14.79
N PHE A 69 -3.25 6.06 14.45
CA PHE A 69 -3.73 7.14 13.58
C PHE A 69 -3.49 8.52 14.20
N GLY A 70 -3.61 8.67 15.52
CA GLY A 70 -3.24 9.88 16.26
C GLY A 70 -1.76 10.24 16.06
N MET A 71 -0.85 9.29 16.28
CA MET A 71 0.60 9.52 16.05
C MET A 71 0.90 9.94 14.61
N ILE A 72 0.28 9.26 13.63
CA ILE A 72 0.49 9.52 12.20
C ILE A 72 -0.04 10.90 11.78
N THR A 73 -1.21 11.31 12.27
CA THR A 73 -1.83 12.59 11.92
C THR A 73 -1.21 13.79 12.62
N GLN A 74 -0.63 13.60 13.81
CA GLN A 74 -0.04 14.70 14.59
C GLN A 74 1.41 15.01 14.21
N ASN A 75 2.18 14.05 13.67
CA ASN A 75 3.59 14.26 13.42
C ASN A 75 3.94 14.67 11.98
N LYS A 76 4.79 15.71 11.86
CA LYS A 76 5.25 16.27 10.58
C LYS A 76 5.97 15.28 9.66
N VAL A 77 6.58 14.21 10.20
CA VAL A 77 7.28 13.18 9.40
C VAL A 77 6.34 12.47 8.39
N PHE A 78 5.03 12.48 8.65
CA PHE A 78 4.01 11.93 7.76
C PHE A 78 3.42 12.97 6.78
N ASN A 79 3.85 14.24 6.79
CA ASN A 79 3.27 15.34 6.00
C ASN A 79 1.74 15.48 6.20
N PRO A 80 1.28 15.78 7.43
CA PRO A 80 -0.13 16.05 7.71
C PRO A 80 -0.57 17.41 7.12
N ARG A 81 -1.79 17.45 6.57
CA ARG A 81 -2.38 18.60 5.89
C ARG A 81 -3.81 18.82 6.39
N VAL A 82 -4.10 19.98 6.95
CA VAL A 82 -5.44 20.34 7.44
C VAL A 82 -6.30 20.87 6.29
N ARG A 83 -7.47 20.26 6.06
CA ARG A 83 -8.48 20.71 5.08
C ARG A 83 -9.88 20.46 5.64
N GLY A 84 -10.76 21.47 5.62
CA GLY A 84 -12.15 21.33 6.04
C GLY A 84 -12.34 20.78 7.46
N GLY A 85 -11.49 21.19 8.41
CA GLY A 85 -11.51 20.70 9.79
C GLY A 85 -10.95 19.29 10.02
N LYS A 86 -10.53 18.57 8.96
CA LYS A 86 -9.94 17.22 9.05
C LYS A 86 -8.44 17.26 8.73
N VAL A 87 -7.67 16.37 9.35
CA VAL A 87 -6.25 16.15 9.04
C VAL A 87 -6.13 15.01 8.03
N PHE A 88 -5.46 15.27 6.92
CA PHE A 88 -5.13 14.28 5.90
C PHE A 88 -3.63 14.03 5.90
N VAL A 89 -3.22 12.80 5.59
CA VAL A 89 -1.82 12.38 5.57
C VAL A 89 -1.52 11.82 4.19
N SER A 90 -0.46 12.30 3.54
CA SER A 90 -0.06 11.84 2.21
C SER A 90 1.46 11.95 2.04
N PRO A 91 2.07 11.21 1.10
CA PRO A 91 3.40 11.57 0.60
C PRO A 91 3.45 13.04 0.16
N ASP A 92 4.59 13.70 0.31
CA ASP A 92 4.80 15.00 -0.32
C ASP A 92 5.23 14.81 -1.78
N TYR A 93 4.28 14.94 -2.70
CA TYR A 93 4.48 14.70 -4.13
C TYR A 93 5.48 15.67 -4.80
N ASN A 94 6.02 16.65 -4.08
CA ASN A 94 7.11 17.51 -4.54
C ASN A 94 8.52 16.92 -4.28
N GLN A 95 8.63 15.84 -3.49
CA GLN A 95 9.89 15.19 -3.16
C GLN A 95 10.32 14.17 -4.22
N SER A 96 11.64 14.03 -4.44
CA SER A 96 12.20 12.97 -5.30
C SER A 96 11.99 11.57 -4.71
N MET A 97 12.24 10.53 -5.50
CA MET A 97 12.17 9.14 -5.01
C MET A 97 13.18 8.86 -3.87
N GLU A 98 14.35 9.48 -3.92
CA GLU A 98 15.41 9.38 -2.90
C GLU A 98 14.93 10.00 -1.59
N GLN A 99 14.37 11.20 -1.66
CA GLN A 99 13.78 11.89 -0.52
C GLN A 99 12.58 11.10 0.06
N GLN A 100 11.73 10.49 -0.78
CA GLN A 100 10.65 9.62 -0.31
C GLN A 100 11.18 8.35 0.40
N ARG A 101 12.30 7.76 -0.05
CA ARG A 101 12.95 6.63 0.63
C ARG A 101 13.49 7.04 2.00
N GLU A 102 14.17 8.18 2.08
CA GLU A 102 14.70 8.73 3.33
C GLU A 102 13.57 9.04 4.33
N MET A 103 12.50 9.70 3.86
CA MET A 103 11.30 9.95 4.68
C MET A 103 10.58 8.66 5.09
N THR A 104 10.66 7.60 4.30
CA THR A 104 10.09 6.29 4.68
C THR A 104 10.86 5.68 5.85
N TRP A 105 12.19 5.75 5.87
CA TRP A 105 12.98 5.31 7.03
C TRP A 105 12.70 6.13 8.28
N LYS A 106 12.66 7.47 8.18
CA LYS A 106 12.33 8.34 9.32
C LYS A 106 10.93 8.07 9.90
N ARG A 107 9.97 7.64 9.06
CA ARG A 107 8.64 7.17 9.52
C ARG A 107 8.72 5.83 10.25
N ILE A 108 9.51 4.88 9.76
CA ILE A 108 9.72 3.58 10.41
C ILE A 108 10.38 3.77 11.78
N GLU A 109 11.48 4.52 11.86
CA GLU A 109 12.16 4.86 13.11
C GLU A 109 11.22 5.54 14.10
N TYR A 110 10.48 6.57 13.67
CA TYR A 110 9.51 7.28 14.51
C TYR A 110 8.45 6.35 15.15
N LEU A 111 7.96 5.36 14.40
CA LEU A 111 6.98 4.37 14.89
C LEU A 111 7.65 3.34 15.81
N PHE A 112 8.87 2.90 15.49
CA PHE A 112 9.67 1.98 16.29
C PHE A 112 9.97 2.55 17.68
N GLU A 113 10.48 3.77 17.75
CA GLU A 113 10.73 4.52 19.01
C GLU A 113 9.51 4.63 19.92
N ARG A 114 8.29 4.53 19.36
CA ARG A 114 7.01 4.71 20.07
C ARG A 114 6.32 3.37 20.40
N GLY A 115 7.03 2.27 20.23
CA GLY A 115 6.53 0.94 20.52
C GLY A 115 5.35 0.55 19.65
N VAL A 116 5.17 1.14 18.46
CA VAL A 116 4.10 0.74 17.51
C VAL A 116 4.32 -0.69 17.02
N PHE A 117 5.57 -1.12 16.98
CA PHE A 117 5.96 -2.48 16.66
C PHE A 117 6.21 -3.33 17.90
N GLN A 118 5.94 -2.83 19.11
CA GLN A 118 6.14 -3.59 20.35
C GLN A 118 5.09 -4.69 20.45
N GLY A 119 5.49 -5.89 20.85
CA GLY A 119 4.63 -7.09 20.78
C GLY A 119 4.48 -7.66 19.36
N TRP A 120 4.28 -6.82 18.33
CA TRP A 120 4.12 -7.27 16.94
C TRP A 120 5.44 -7.67 16.25
N LEU A 121 6.52 -6.93 16.52
CA LEU A 121 7.91 -7.18 16.11
C LEU A 121 8.90 -7.11 17.31
N THR A 122 8.42 -7.10 18.55
CA THR A 122 9.30 -7.24 19.75
C THR A 122 8.71 -8.12 20.86
N GLY A 123 7.60 -8.82 20.61
CA GLY A 123 7.02 -9.77 21.57
C GLY A 123 7.82 -11.08 21.67
N GLU A 124 7.36 -12.01 22.48
CA GLU A 124 7.91 -13.36 22.56
C GLU A 124 6.81 -14.38 22.20
N GLY A 125 7.19 -15.50 21.57
CA GLY A 125 6.28 -16.61 21.28
C GLY A 125 6.13 -16.94 19.80
N GLU A 126 5.80 -18.20 19.51
CA GLU A 126 5.92 -18.83 18.18
C GLU A 126 5.19 -18.08 17.05
N GLU A 127 4.01 -17.51 17.32
CA GLU A 127 3.24 -16.72 16.35
C GLU A 127 3.89 -15.34 16.04
N VAL A 128 4.68 -14.80 16.97
CA VAL A 128 5.40 -13.52 16.80
C VAL A 128 6.76 -13.76 16.15
N GLU A 129 7.42 -14.88 16.45
CA GLU A 129 8.59 -15.38 15.69
C GLU A 129 8.25 -15.57 14.20
N MET A 130 7.07 -16.12 13.87
CA MET A 130 6.61 -16.24 12.48
C MET A 130 6.54 -14.90 11.72
N ARG A 131 6.42 -13.77 12.44
CA ARG A 131 6.34 -12.42 11.84
C ARG A 131 7.72 -11.80 11.61
N ARG A 132 8.78 -12.28 12.27
CA ARG A 132 10.16 -11.76 12.17
C ARG A 132 11.08 -12.78 11.52
N GLY A 133 11.60 -12.45 10.34
CA GLY A 133 12.39 -13.42 9.58
C GLY A 133 11.59 -14.68 9.25
N GLY A 134 10.29 -14.58 9.00
CA GLY A 134 9.39 -15.74 8.86
C GLY A 134 9.85 -16.81 7.87
N ALA A 135 10.66 -16.49 6.86
CA ALA A 135 11.30 -17.49 6.00
C ALA A 135 12.35 -18.37 6.75
N ILE A 136 13.12 -17.79 7.68
CA ILE A 136 13.98 -18.52 8.62
C ILE A 136 13.11 -19.36 9.57
N GLN A 137 11.98 -18.82 10.06
CA GLN A 137 11.07 -19.58 10.91
C GLN A 137 10.45 -20.79 10.20
N PHE A 138 9.88 -20.60 9.00
CA PHE A 138 9.14 -21.64 8.26
C PHE A 138 10.02 -22.63 7.47
N PHE A 139 11.21 -22.24 7.01
CA PHE A 139 12.10 -23.11 6.23
C PHE A 139 13.37 -23.52 6.98
N GLY A 140 13.71 -22.82 8.06
CA GLY A 140 14.88 -23.11 8.88
C GLY A 140 14.65 -24.23 9.89
N THR A 141 15.73 -24.93 10.21
CA THR A 141 15.81 -25.82 11.38
C THR A 141 16.29 -25.03 12.61
N LYS A 142 16.26 -25.66 13.81
CA LYS A 142 16.77 -25.05 15.06
C LYS A 142 18.13 -24.35 14.90
N HIS A 143 19.07 -24.94 14.14
CA HIS A 143 20.38 -24.32 13.86
C HIS A 143 20.27 -22.95 13.18
N HIS A 144 19.31 -22.80 12.25
CA HIS A 144 19.06 -21.55 11.55
C HIS A 144 18.34 -20.54 12.46
N HIS A 145 17.41 -21.01 13.30
CA HIS A 145 16.72 -20.19 14.30
C HIS A 145 17.74 -19.61 15.30
N ASP A 146 18.52 -20.47 15.93
CA ASP A 146 19.56 -20.12 16.91
C ASP A 146 20.58 -19.11 16.37
N LYS A 147 20.91 -19.19 15.07
CA LYS A 147 21.96 -18.38 14.43
C LYS A 147 21.45 -17.02 13.90
N TRP A 148 20.22 -16.96 13.38
CA TRP A 148 19.81 -15.83 12.53
C TRP A 148 18.49 -15.17 12.94
N LEU A 149 17.64 -15.84 13.72
CA LEU A 149 16.30 -15.33 14.02
C LEU A 149 16.41 -14.06 14.86
N ARG A 150 17.05 -14.14 16.03
CA ARG A 150 17.26 -13.03 16.98
C ARG A 150 17.91 -11.79 16.34
N ASP A 151 18.88 -11.95 15.46
CA ASP A 151 19.53 -10.83 14.77
C ASP A 151 18.61 -10.17 13.74
N THR A 152 17.69 -10.95 13.15
CA THR A 152 16.62 -10.43 12.28
C THR A 152 15.57 -9.67 13.10
N GLU A 153 15.25 -10.15 14.29
CA GLU A 153 14.30 -9.47 15.20
C GLU A 153 14.80 -8.10 15.65
N ASN A 154 16.09 -8.01 16.01
CA ASN A 154 16.72 -6.80 16.52
C ASN A 154 17.21 -5.86 15.40
N TYR A 155 16.78 -6.09 14.16
CA TYR A 155 17.14 -5.31 12.96
C TYR A 155 18.66 -5.24 12.64
N LEU A 156 19.48 -6.05 13.30
CA LEU A 156 20.91 -6.22 12.99
C LEU A 156 21.06 -6.87 11.60
N ILE A 157 20.23 -7.86 11.32
CA ILE A 157 20.06 -8.46 9.98
C ILE A 157 18.79 -7.92 9.33
N LYS A 158 18.97 -7.14 8.27
CA LYS A 158 17.87 -6.70 7.40
C LYS A 158 17.67 -7.77 6.33
N GLY A 159 16.68 -8.63 6.55
CA GLY A 159 16.39 -9.79 5.70
C GLY A 159 15.62 -9.48 4.43
N CYS A 160 15.71 -10.39 3.46
CA CYS A 160 14.89 -10.51 2.26
C CYS A 160 14.91 -11.99 1.77
N PHE A 161 14.43 -12.32 0.57
CA PHE A 161 14.09 -13.69 0.10
C PHE A 161 14.03 -13.77 -1.44
N ALA A 162 15.05 -14.21 -2.16
CA ALA A 162 15.07 -14.11 -3.63
C ALA A 162 14.33 -15.25 -4.36
N MET A 163 13.01 -15.10 -4.58
CA MET A 163 12.21 -16.05 -5.37
C MET A 163 12.02 -15.66 -6.83
N THR A 164 11.20 -14.64 -7.09
CA THR A 164 10.81 -14.19 -8.45
C THR A 164 12.02 -13.88 -9.32
N GLU A 165 11.98 -14.34 -10.55
CA GLU A 165 12.95 -14.05 -11.60
C GLU A 165 12.30 -13.26 -12.75
N LEU A 166 13.11 -12.66 -13.61
CA LEU A 166 12.64 -11.91 -14.78
C LEU A 166 11.80 -12.80 -15.72
N GLY A 167 12.20 -14.05 -15.94
CA GLY A 167 11.43 -15.05 -16.69
C GLY A 167 10.36 -15.79 -15.89
N HIS A 168 10.53 -15.90 -14.56
CA HIS A 168 9.76 -16.83 -13.72
C HIS A 168 9.16 -16.19 -12.46
N GLY A 169 7.88 -15.80 -12.55
CA GLY A 169 7.05 -15.38 -11.41
C GLY A 169 6.10 -16.49 -10.94
N SER A 170 4.98 -16.68 -11.66
CA SER A 170 3.94 -17.65 -11.27
C SER A 170 4.42 -19.11 -11.30
N ASN A 171 5.26 -19.47 -12.27
CA ASN A 171 5.85 -20.80 -12.37
C ASN A 171 7.15 -20.90 -11.55
N VAL A 172 7.02 -20.92 -10.23
CA VAL A 172 8.15 -21.04 -9.29
C VAL A 172 8.94 -22.33 -9.52
N ARG A 173 8.31 -23.42 -9.97
CA ARG A 173 9.02 -24.68 -10.31
C ARG A 173 9.99 -24.53 -11.49
N GLY A 174 9.76 -23.55 -12.36
CA GLY A 174 10.57 -23.29 -13.54
C GLY A 174 11.73 -22.31 -13.34
N ILE A 175 11.98 -21.81 -12.13
CA ILE A 175 13.08 -20.87 -11.89
C ILE A 175 14.43 -21.43 -12.36
N GLU A 176 15.27 -20.54 -12.89
CA GLU A 176 16.50 -20.83 -13.61
C GLU A 176 17.75 -20.56 -12.78
N THR A 177 17.67 -19.85 -11.64
CA THR A 177 18.79 -19.75 -10.69
C THR A 177 19.16 -21.15 -10.18
N ILE A 178 20.43 -21.52 -10.30
CA ILE A 178 20.95 -22.82 -9.87
C ILE A 178 21.79 -22.62 -8.61
N THR A 179 21.69 -23.57 -7.67
CA THR A 179 22.67 -23.71 -6.59
C THR A 179 23.29 -25.10 -6.66
N THR A 180 24.61 -25.17 -6.80
CA THR A 180 25.35 -26.43 -6.84
C THR A 180 26.10 -26.62 -5.52
N TYR A 181 26.01 -27.80 -4.91
CA TYR A 181 26.85 -28.17 -3.77
C TYR A 181 28.24 -28.61 -4.26
N ASP A 182 29.30 -27.94 -3.78
CA ASP A 182 30.68 -28.37 -3.99
C ASP A 182 31.16 -29.21 -2.79
N SER A 183 31.35 -30.51 -3.02
CA SER A 183 31.82 -31.45 -1.99
C SER A 183 33.29 -31.26 -1.58
N ASN A 184 34.08 -30.49 -2.35
CA ASN A 184 35.49 -30.25 -2.04
C ASN A 184 35.66 -29.13 -1.00
N THR A 185 34.83 -28.09 -1.07
CA THR A 185 34.84 -26.98 -0.10
C THR A 185 33.76 -27.11 0.98
N GLY A 186 32.71 -27.90 0.73
CA GLY A 186 31.53 -28.01 1.60
C GLY A 186 30.55 -26.84 1.45
N GLU A 187 30.61 -26.12 0.33
CA GLU A 187 29.86 -24.88 0.10
C GLU A 187 28.76 -25.03 -0.95
N PHE A 188 27.85 -24.06 -0.98
CA PHE A 188 26.80 -23.94 -1.99
C PHE A 188 27.11 -22.77 -2.94
N VAL A 189 27.38 -23.09 -4.21
CA VAL A 189 27.66 -22.10 -5.26
C VAL A 189 26.36 -21.72 -5.94
N ILE A 190 25.88 -20.50 -5.67
CA ILE A 190 24.67 -19.91 -6.29
C ILE A 190 25.06 -19.23 -7.60
N ASN A 191 24.42 -19.60 -8.71
CA ASN A 191 24.67 -19.07 -10.04
C ASN A 191 23.39 -18.59 -10.74
N THR A 192 23.49 -17.45 -11.42
CA THR A 192 22.44 -16.89 -12.29
C THR A 192 22.87 -17.13 -13.75
N PRO A 193 22.41 -18.20 -14.42
CA PRO A 193 22.99 -18.65 -15.69
C PRO A 193 22.62 -17.78 -16.91
N CYS A 194 21.57 -16.98 -16.83
CA CYS A 194 21.02 -16.20 -17.93
C CYS A 194 20.34 -14.91 -17.42
N GLU A 195 19.98 -14.01 -18.35
CA GLU A 195 19.27 -12.76 -18.01
C GLU A 195 17.87 -13.02 -17.43
N SER A 196 17.15 -14.02 -17.94
CA SER A 196 15.82 -14.40 -17.43
C SER A 196 15.86 -14.95 -16.00
N ALA A 197 16.97 -15.59 -15.58
CA ALA A 197 17.20 -16.04 -14.22
C ALA A 197 17.44 -14.91 -13.20
N GLN A 198 17.64 -13.66 -13.64
CA GLN A 198 17.89 -12.56 -12.71
C GLN A 198 16.73 -12.39 -11.74
N LYS A 199 17.03 -12.38 -10.44
CA LYS A 199 16.05 -12.15 -9.38
C LYS A 199 15.45 -10.75 -9.51
N TYR A 200 14.13 -10.68 -9.78
CA TYR A 200 13.42 -9.46 -10.18
C TYR A 200 12.18 -9.11 -9.31
N TRP A 201 11.83 -7.82 -9.26
CA TRP A 201 10.77 -7.20 -8.41
C TRP A 201 11.07 -7.09 -6.92
N ILE A 202 12.29 -6.66 -6.63
CA ILE A 202 12.88 -7.05 -5.37
C ILE A 202 12.72 -6.05 -4.21
N GLY A 203 11.73 -6.29 -3.33
CA GLY A 203 11.47 -5.49 -2.13
C GLY A 203 12.66 -5.47 -1.14
N GLY A 204 12.95 -4.31 -0.54
CA GLY A 204 14.08 -4.10 0.39
C GLY A 204 15.48 -4.11 -0.25
N ALA A 205 15.60 -4.67 -1.45
CA ALA A 205 16.84 -4.97 -2.15
C ALA A 205 17.80 -3.81 -2.28
N ALA A 206 17.36 -2.80 -3.04
CA ALA A 206 18.25 -1.91 -3.75
C ALA A 206 19.23 -1.22 -2.79
N ASN A 207 18.77 -0.91 -1.58
CA ASN A 207 19.50 -0.09 -0.61
C ASN A 207 19.56 -0.65 0.83
N HIS A 208 18.69 -1.57 1.27
CA HIS A 208 18.48 -1.76 2.73
C HIS A 208 18.82 -3.13 3.30
N ALA A 209 18.46 -4.21 2.60
CA ALA A 209 18.70 -5.56 3.09
C ALA A 209 20.20 -5.93 3.07
N THR A 210 20.59 -6.81 3.97
CA THR A 210 21.96 -7.32 4.18
C THR A 210 22.07 -8.83 3.87
N HIS A 211 20.95 -9.55 3.99
CA HIS A 211 20.85 -11.00 3.81
C HIS A 211 19.58 -11.35 3.04
N THR A 212 19.60 -12.44 2.27
CA THR A 212 18.49 -12.96 1.45
C THR A 212 18.28 -14.45 1.69
N ILE A 213 17.04 -14.90 1.57
CA ILE A 213 16.68 -16.31 1.41
C ILE A 213 16.48 -16.60 -0.10
N VAL A 214 17.54 -16.92 -0.84
CA VAL A 214 17.44 -17.21 -2.27
C VAL A 214 16.76 -18.55 -2.55
N PHE A 215 15.87 -18.56 -3.54
CA PHE A 215 15.25 -19.77 -4.07
C PHE A 215 15.92 -20.14 -5.40
N SER A 216 16.32 -21.39 -5.52
CA SER A 216 17.09 -21.89 -6.67
C SER A 216 16.88 -23.38 -6.85
N GLN A 217 17.11 -23.89 -8.06
CA GLN A 217 17.21 -25.32 -8.32
C GLN A 217 18.47 -25.87 -7.65
N LEU A 218 18.31 -26.75 -6.67
CA LEU A 218 19.44 -27.32 -5.93
C LEU A 218 20.00 -28.54 -6.67
N ASN A 219 21.23 -28.46 -7.14
CA ASN A 219 21.98 -29.55 -7.73
C ASN A 219 22.97 -30.14 -6.72
N ILE A 220 22.84 -31.43 -6.42
CA ILE A 220 23.80 -32.20 -5.62
C ILE A 220 24.27 -33.39 -6.46
N ASN A 221 25.58 -33.54 -6.61
CA ASN A 221 26.20 -34.63 -7.39
C ASN A 221 25.58 -34.82 -8.78
N GLY A 222 25.34 -33.70 -9.50
CA GLY A 222 24.71 -33.70 -10.82
C GLY A 222 23.19 -33.95 -10.84
N THR A 223 22.55 -34.17 -9.69
CA THR A 223 21.11 -34.44 -9.59
C THR A 223 20.36 -33.21 -9.07
N ASN A 224 19.38 -32.73 -9.83
CA ASN A 224 18.48 -31.64 -9.43
C ASN A 224 17.45 -32.13 -8.41
N GLN A 225 17.50 -31.59 -7.19
CA GLN A 225 16.60 -31.83 -6.07
C GLN A 225 15.35 -30.94 -6.10
N GLY A 226 15.26 -30.04 -7.08
CA GLY A 226 14.21 -29.03 -7.21
C GLY A 226 14.48 -27.77 -6.40
N VAL A 227 13.45 -26.93 -6.31
CA VAL A 227 13.53 -25.60 -5.71
C VAL A 227 13.75 -25.66 -4.19
N HIS A 228 14.88 -25.13 -3.73
CA HIS A 228 15.25 -25.00 -2.32
C HIS A 228 15.53 -23.56 -1.93
N ALA A 229 15.43 -23.28 -0.61
CA ALA A 229 15.70 -21.99 0.00
C ALA A 229 17.07 -21.98 0.70
N LEU A 230 17.93 -21.00 0.41
CA LEU A 230 19.25 -20.84 1.03
C LEU A 230 19.45 -19.43 1.57
N ILE A 231 20.12 -19.30 2.72
CA ILE A 231 20.49 -17.99 3.28
C ILE A 231 21.80 -17.52 2.65
N ALA A 232 21.81 -16.34 2.04
CA ALA A 232 23.01 -15.71 1.50
C ALA A 232 23.17 -14.26 2.03
N GLN A 233 24.39 -13.89 2.41
CA GLN A 233 24.76 -12.51 2.66
C GLN A 233 24.97 -11.80 1.32
N ILE A 234 24.41 -10.60 1.19
CA ILE A 234 24.41 -9.82 -0.07
C ILE A 234 24.92 -8.39 0.12
N ARG A 235 25.31 -8.04 1.34
CA ARG A 235 26.13 -6.85 1.62
C ARG A 235 27.22 -7.15 2.63
N ASP A 236 28.38 -6.56 2.42
CA ASP A 236 29.43 -6.48 3.43
C ASP A 236 29.05 -5.48 4.55
N ALA A 237 29.97 -5.30 5.51
CA ALA A 237 29.78 -4.38 6.64
C ALA A 237 29.68 -2.90 6.20
N ASP A 238 30.30 -2.55 5.07
CA ASP A 238 30.29 -1.19 4.49
C ASP A 238 29.06 -0.93 3.62
N GLY A 239 28.23 -1.95 3.37
CA GLY A 239 26.99 -1.87 2.61
C GLY A 239 27.14 -2.06 1.10
N ASN A 240 28.33 -2.42 0.60
CA ASN A 240 28.57 -2.75 -0.80
C ASN A 240 27.81 -4.02 -1.16
N ARG A 241 27.35 -4.13 -2.42
CA ARG A 241 26.46 -5.22 -2.84
C ARG A 241 27.22 -6.40 -3.44
N PHE A 242 26.87 -7.58 -2.95
CA PHE A 242 26.81 -8.80 -3.76
C PHE A 242 25.36 -8.97 -4.29
N ALA A 243 25.11 -9.88 -5.24
CA ALA A 243 23.85 -9.92 -6.02
C ALA A 243 22.56 -10.31 -5.22
N ALA A 244 21.39 -10.32 -5.87
CA ALA A 244 20.11 -9.81 -5.31
C ALA A 244 19.19 -10.65 -4.31
N PHE A 245 17.93 -10.20 -4.06
CA PHE A 245 17.14 -10.17 -2.77
C PHE A 245 15.59 -10.68 -2.90
N LEU A 246 14.60 -10.57 -1.93
CA LEU A 246 13.02 -10.38 -1.97
C LEU A 246 12.19 -10.68 -0.64
N ALA A 247 11.04 -11.42 -0.62
CA ALA A 247 10.08 -11.66 0.51
C ALA A 247 9.06 -12.84 0.27
N PRO A 248 8.62 -13.64 1.28
CA PRO A 248 7.76 -14.85 1.14
C PRO A 248 6.27 -14.65 0.82
N LEU A 249 5.63 -15.69 0.23
CA LEU A 249 4.35 -15.56 -0.48
C LEU A 249 3.05 -15.90 0.28
N THR A 250 3.07 -16.78 1.29
CA THR A 250 1.80 -17.37 1.82
C THR A 250 1.02 -16.39 2.71
N ALA A 251 1.63 -15.88 3.78
CA ALA A 251 1.04 -14.83 4.62
C ALA A 251 0.75 -13.54 3.82
N GLY A 252 1.58 -13.24 2.81
CA GLY A 252 1.37 -12.12 1.90
C GLY A 252 0.04 -12.18 1.14
N ARG A 253 -0.46 -13.38 0.77
CA ARG A 253 -1.74 -13.51 0.04
C ARG A 253 -2.96 -13.13 0.89
N VAL A 254 -3.00 -13.59 2.14
CA VAL A 254 -4.06 -13.20 3.10
C VAL A 254 -4.00 -11.69 3.36
N ASN A 255 -2.78 -11.17 3.59
CA ASN A 255 -2.55 -9.75 3.82
C ASN A 255 -2.97 -8.86 2.62
N ILE A 256 -2.76 -9.34 1.38
CA ILE A 256 -3.22 -8.64 0.15
C ILE A 256 -4.75 -8.58 0.06
N ALA A 257 -5.46 -9.66 0.41
CA ALA A 257 -6.92 -9.66 0.39
C ALA A 257 -7.49 -8.63 1.38
N VAL A 258 -7.04 -8.69 2.64
CA VAL A 258 -7.40 -7.75 3.71
C VAL A 258 -7.08 -6.30 3.31
N ASN A 259 -5.91 -6.05 2.73
CA ASN A 259 -5.56 -4.73 2.21
C ASN A 259 -6.48 -4.27 1.06
N ALA A 260 -6.88 -5.15 0.15
CA ALA A 260 -7.80 -4.80 -0.93
C ALA A 260 -9.18 -4.37 -0.40
N VAL A 261 -9.67 -4.99 0.69
CA VAL A 261 -10.88 -4.56 1.38
C VAL A 261 -10.69 -3.19 2.04
N TYR A 262 -9.59 -2.95 2.77
CA TYR A 262 -9.31 -1.64 3.36
C TYR A 262 -9.16 -0.52 2.32
N GLN A 263 -8.45 -0.76 1.21
CA GLN A 263 -8.33 0.22 0.11
C GLN A 263 -9.69 0.47 -0.57
N SER A 264 -10.54 -0.55 -0.67
CA SER A 264 -11.91 -0.39 -1.16
C SER A 264 -12.76 0.48 -0.20
N LYS A 265 -12.66 0.28 1.13
CA LYS A 265 -13.30 1.16 2.13
C LYS A 265 -12.89 2.62 1.92
N VAL A 266 -11.59 2.90 1.74
CA VAL A 266 -11.07 4.27 1.53
C VAL A 266 -11.57 4.87 0.21
N GLY A 267 -11.43 4.14 -0.91
CA GLY A 267 -11.85 4.62 -2.23
C GLY A 267 -13.35 4.91 -2.32
N LEU A 268 -14.18 4.01 -1.75
CA LEU A 268 -15.63 4.20 -1.70
C LEU A 268 -16.03 5.34 -0.77
N ALA A 269 -15.37 5.50 0.38
CA ALA A 269 -15.62 6.64 1.26
C ALA A 269 -15.32 7.98 0.57
N ILE A 270 -14.23 8.08 -0.21
CA ILE A 270 -13.92 9.27 -1.01
C ILE A 270 -15.01 9.50 -2.08
N ALA A 271 -15.35 8.47 -2.86
CA ALA A 271 -16.33 8.58 -3.94
C ALA A 271 -17.73 8.98 -3.44
N ILE A 272 -18.20 8.36 -2.35
CA ILE A 272 -19.52 8.63 -1.76
C ILE A 272 -19.56 10.02 -1.12
N ARG A 273 -18.52 10.41 -0.35
CA ARG A 273 -18.43 11.77 0.22
C ARG A 273 -18.44 12.84 -0.87
N TYR A 274 -17.70 12.62 -1.96
CA TYR A 274 -17.72 13.53 -3.10
C TYR A 274 -19.10 13.57 -3.77
N ALA A 275 -19.76 12.42 -3.95
CA ALA A 275 -21.09 12.34 -4.55
C ALA A 275 -22.20 13.01 -3.69
N LEU A 276 -22.03 13.06 -2.37
CA LEU A 276 -22.88 13.77 -1.40
C LEU A 276 -22.67 15.29 -1.40
N THR A 277 -21.53 15.80 -1.89
CA THR A 277 -21.26 17.24 -2.00
C THR A 277 -21.38 17.79 -3.41
N ARG A 278 -21.12 16.96 -4.43
CA ARG A 278 -21.04 17.40 -5.82
C ARG A 278 -22.42 17.45 -6.43
N ARG A 279 -22.84 18.64 -6.85
CA ARG A 279 -23.98 18.84 -7.73
C ARG A 279 -23.56 18.83 -9.20
N ALA A 280 -24.41 18.31 -10.08
CA ALA A 280 -24.20 18.36 -11.52
C ALA A 280 -25.51 18.10 -12.26
N PHE A 281 -25.86 18.98 -13.20
CA PHE A 281 -27.08 18.98 -14.00
C PHE A 281 -28.39 19.16 -13.20
N SER A 282 -29.35 19.85 -13.80
CA SER A 282 -30.71 19.99 -13.27
C SER A 282 -31.64 18.96 -13.91
N LEU A 283 -32.54 18.35 -13.12
CA LEU A 283 -33.51 17.38 -13.63
C LEU A 283 -34.62 18.03 -14.46
N LYS A 284 -34.92 19.31 -14.21
CA LYS A 284 -35.86 20.12 -15.02
C LYS A 284 -35.24 21.48 -15.36
N PRO A 285 -35.71 22.17 -16.43
CA PRO A 285 -35.29 23.54 -16.72
C PRO A 285 -35.56 24.48 -15.54
N LYS A 286 -34.60 25.35 -15.23
CA LYS A 286 -34.63 26.34 -14.13
C LYS A 286 -34.67 25.78 -12.70
N GLU A 287 -34.58 24.47 -12.50
CA GLU A 287 -34.36 23.88 -11.16
C GLU A 287 -32.86 23.91 -10.78
N PRO A 288 -32.50 23.92 -9.49
CA PRO A 288 -31.11 23.78 -9.06
C PRO A 288 -30.54 22.41 -9.46
N GLU A 289 -29.21 22.33 -9.58
CA GLU A 289 -28.53 21.06 -9.83
C GLU A 289 -28.71 20.09 -8.65
N VAL A 290 -28.92 18.81 -8.92
CA VAL A 290 -29.07 17.76 -7.89
C VAL A 290 -27.74 17.10 -7.53
N LEU A 291 -27.65 16.40 -6.40
CA LEU A 291 -26.41 15.74 -5.99
C LEU A 291 -26.12 14.55 -6.90
N LEU A 292 -24.84 14.22 -7.07
CA LEU A 292 -24.46 13.02 -7.83
C LEU A 292 -25.04 11.75 -7.21
N LEU A 293 -25.14 11.67 -5.88
CA LEU A 293 -25.74 10.50 -5.21
C LEU A 293 -27.27 10.42 -5.34
N ASP A 294 -27.96 11.49 -5.76
CA ASP A 294 -29.42 11.47 -5.99
C ASP A 294 -29.76 10.70 -7.29
N TYR A 295 -28.82 10.57 -8.22
CA TYR A 295 -29.02 9.82 -9.47
C TYR A 295 -29.03 8.30 -9.23
N PRO A 296 -30.11 7.58 -9.60
CA PRO A 296 -30.17 6.13 -9.46
C PRO A 296 -29.05 5.38 -10.20
N SER A 297 -28.55 5.94 -11.32
CA SER A 297 -27.41 5.41 -12.06
C SER A 297 -26.08 5.53 -11.30
N HIS A 298 -25.92 6.56 -10.47
CA HIS A 298 -24.74 6.75 -9.63
C HIS A 298 -24.82 5.86 -8.37
N GLN A 299 -26.00 5.77 -7.76
CA GLN A 299 -26.29 4.83 -6.67
C GLN A 299 -25.97 3.38 -7.06
N ARG A 300 -26.45 2.93 -8.23
CA ARG A 300 -26.15 1.59 -8.78
C ARG A 300 -24.66 1.33 -9.03
N ARG A 301 -23.83 2.38 -9.17
CA ARG A 301 -22.37 2.25 -9.32
C ARG A 301 -21.64 2.13 -7.99
N LEU A 302 -22.13 2.77 -6.92
CA LEU A 302 -21.41 2.87 -5.64
C LEU A 302 -21.98 1.97 -4.54
N LEU A 303 -23.31 1.91 -4.38
CA LEU A 303 -23.95 1.20 -3.27
C LEU A 303 -23.73 -0.34 -3.31
N PRO A 304 -23.75 -1.03 -4.48
CA PRO A 304 -23.41 -2.46 -4.53
C PRO A 304 -21.95 -2.74 -4.16
N LEU A 305 -21.04 -1.81 -4.46
CA LEU A 305 -19.63 -1.93 -4.08
C LEU A 305 -19.44 -1.73 -2.58
N LEU A 306 -20.14 -0.76 -1.98
CA LEU A 306 -20.18 -0.57 -0.52
C LEU A 306 -20.69 -1.82 0.20
N ALA A 307 -21.80 -2.41 -0.27
CA ALA A 307 -22.32 -3.65 0.28
C ALA A 307 -21.31 -4.80 0.13
N LYS A 308 -20.70 -4.98 -1.05
CA LYS A 308 -19.68 -6.02 -1.30
C LYS A 308 -18.45 -5.86 -0.41
N THR A 309 -17.95 -4.63 -0.21
CA THR A 309 -16.80 -4.35 0.67
C THR A 309 -17.13 -4.66 2.13
N ASN A 310 -18.34 -4.34 2.59
CA ASN A 310 -18.75 -4.67 3.96
C ASN A 310 -18.89 -6.18 4.17
N VAL A 311 -19.49 -6.90 3.22
CA VAL A 311 -19.60 -8.36 3.26
C VAL A 311 -18.22 -9.02 3.22
N ALA A 312 -17.31 -8.56 2.37
CA ALA A 312 -15.94 -9.10 2.29
C ALA A 312 -15.22 -9.00 3.65
N LYS A 313 -15.30 -7.84 4.32
CA LYS A 313 -14.71 -7.67 5.66
C LYS A 313 -15.30 -8.63 6.70
N LEU A 314 -16.61 -8.84 6.70
CA LEU A 314 -17.29 -9.76 7.63
C LEU A 314 -17.02 -11.25 7.35
N VAL A 315 -16.43 -11.58 6.20
CA VAL A 315 -15.93 -12.93 5.88
C VAL A 315 -14.47 -13.06 6.31
N GLU A 316 -13.64 -12.04 6.11
CA GLU A 316 -12.22 -12.02 6.56
C GLU A 316 -12.04 -12.22 8.07
N ASP A 317 -13.01 -11.82 8.89
CA ASP A 317 -12.95 -11.98 10.36
C ASP A 317 -13.48 -13.34 10.88
N LYS A 318 -13.69 -14.33 10.00
CA LYS A 318 -14.22 -15.66 10.36
C LYS A 318 -13.29 -16.84 10.10
N ASP A 319 -12.17 -16.61 9.42
CA ASP A 319 -11.13 -17.59 9.09
C ASP A 319 -9.84 -17.33 9.90
#